data_AF-A0A933R8Z9-F1
#
_entry.id   AF-A0A933R8Z9-F1
#
_cell.length_a   1.000
_cell.length_b   1.000
_cell.length_c   1.000
_cell.angle_alpha   90.00
_cell.angle_beta   90.00
_cell.angle_gamma   90.00
#
_symmetry.space_group_name_H-M   'P 1'
#
loop_
_entity.id
_entity.type
_entity.pdbx_description
1 polymer ?
#
loop_
_entity_poly.entity_id
_entity_poly.type
_entity_poly.pdbx_seq_one_letter_code
_entity_poly.pdbx_strand_id
1 'polypeptide(L)'
;MGRCAVDDRIEPLPARPLPRRPVGERCREWLVWFGAGRLVAVSLSVLAIGAGGYWLLRAPAEPIESSLPRATTTTGPSTAGPPSEAAATVTSPPPTSAASAPIVVHVAGHVVAPGVYTLEPGARVVDAVAAAGGPDDVARADAINLAEPLHDGDRVYVPGDDEAPEVAAGVTPVQAASAGGDPE
;
A
#
# COMPACT_ATOMS: atom_id res chain seq x y z
N MET A 1 13.87 -79.58 -29.16
CA MET A 1 13.36 -78.26 -29.60
C MET A 1 12.17 -77.85 -28.73
N GLY A 2 12.41 -77.31 -27.55
CA GLY A 2 11.37 -76.74 -26.68
C GLY A 2 11.40 -75.22 -26.82
N ARG A 3 10.28 -74.61 -27.24
CA ARG A 3 10.15 -73.16 -27.42
C ARG A 3 10.30 -72.46 -26.06
N CYS A 4 11.20 -71.48 -26.00
CA CYS A 4 11.29 -70.53 -24.89
C CYS A 4 9.98 -69.75 -24.80
N ALA A 5 9.23 -69.96 -23.73
CA ALA A 5 8.14 -69.07 -23.35
C ALA A 5 8.79 -67.77 -22.82
N VAL A 6 8.78 -66.73 -23.64
CA VAL A 6 9.00 -65.35 -23.20
C VAL A 6 7.80 -64.98 -22.35
N ASP A 7 8.06 -64.68 -21.08
CA ASP A 7 7.08 -64.29 -20.08
C ASP A 7 6.50 -62.91 -20.47
N ASP A 8 5.26 -62.88 -20.97
CA ASP A 8 4.54 -61.69 -21.46
C ASP A 8 3.99 -60.81 -20.30
N ARG A 9 4.58 -60.88 -19.11
CA ARG A 9 4.17 -60.08 -17.96
C ARG A 9 5.00 -58.81 -17.85
N ILE A 10 4.85 -57.92 -18.84
CA ILE A 10 5.31 -56.54 -18.72
C ILE A 10 4.35 -55.81 -17.78
N GLU A 11 4.71 -55.81 -16.49
CA GLU A 11 4.09 -54.99 -15.47
C GLU A 11 4.20 -53.50 -15.90
N PRO A 12 3.10 -52.72 -15.96
CA PRO A 12 3.17 -51.33 -16.38
C PRO A 12 4.03 -50.56 -15.38
N LEU A 13 5.17 -50.05 -15.85
CA LEU A 13 6.12 -49.30 -15.04
C LEU A 13 5.39 -48.16 -14.29
N PRO A 14 5.70 -47.92 -13.00
CA PRO A 14 5.09 -46.85 -12.24
C PRO A 14 5.32 -45.51 -12.93
N ALA A 15 4.25 -44.72 -13.06
CA ALA A 15 4.28 -43.42 -13.71
C ALA A 15 5.35 -42.53 -13.04
N ARG A 16 6.30 -42.03 -13.84
CA ARG A 16 7.29 -41.07 -13.35
C ARG A 16 6.57 -39.80 -12.88
N PRO A 17 6.95 -39.20 -11.75
CA PRO A 17 6.42 -37.91 -11.34
C PRO A 17 6.76 -36.87 -12.40
N LEU A 18 5.76 -36.08 -12.81
CA LEU A 18 5.93 -35.02 -13.79
C LEU A 18 6.96 -33.98 -13.30
N PRO A 19 7.76 -33.40 -14.20
CA PRO A 19 8.67 -32.32 -13.82
C PRO A 19 7.88 -31.12 -13.27
N ARG A 20 8.44 -30.45 -12.26
CA ARG A 20 7.88 -29.20 -11.73
C ARG A 20 7.78 -28.18 -12.88
N ARG A 21 6.57 -27.70 -13.17
CA ARG A 21 6.38 -26.65 -14.18
C ARG A 21 7.18 -25.41 -13.81
N PRO A 22 7.94 -24.81 -14.76
CA PRO A 22 8.70 -23.60 -14.50
C PRO A 22 7.78 -22.43 -14.16
N VAL A 23 8.22 -21.56 -13.25
CA VAL A 23 7.45 -20.43 -12.72
C VAL A 23 6.95 -19.49 -13.84
N GLY A 24 7.72 -19.37 -14.92
CA GLY A 24 7.37 -18.55 -16.08
C GLY A 24 6.11 -18.98 -16.83
N GLU A 25 5.77 -20.27 -16.85
CA GLU A 25 4.54 -20.74 -17.50
C GLU A 25 3.29 -20.46 -16.65
N ARG A 26 3.41 -20.55 -15.32
CA ARG A 26 2.34 -20.15 -14.40
C ARG A 26 2.01 -18.67 -14.51
N CYS A 27 3.03 -17.82 -14.64
CA CYS A 27 2.82 -16.38 -14.83
C CYS A 27 2.08 -16.08 -16.14
N ARG A 28 2.36 -16.82 -17.21
CA ARG A 28 1.72 -16.59 -18.51
C ARG A 28 0.24 -17.02 -18.52
N GLU A 29 -0.12 -18.12 -17.86
CA GLU A 29 -1.53 -18.51 -17.66
C GLU A 29 -2.27 -17.50 -16.77
N TRP A 30 -1.64 -17.02 -15.70
CA TRP A 30 -2.21 -16.02 -14.80
C TRP A 30 -2.41 -14.66 -15.51
N LEU A 31 -1.43 -14.18 -16.28
CA LEU A 31 -1.50 -12.93 -17.03
C LEU A 31 -2.52 -12.96 -18.18
N VAL A 32 -2.70 -14.10 -18.84
CA VAL A 32 -3.72 -14.26 -19.89
C VAL A 32 -5.11 -14.42 -19.29
N TRP A 33 -5.23 -15.02 -18.10
CA TRP A 33 -6.49 -15.10 -17.33
C TRP A 33 -6.95 -13.72 -16.81
N PHE A 34 -6.03 -12.83 -16.42
CA PHE A 34 -6.34 -11.41 -16.14
C PHE A 34 -6.57 -10.55 -17.40
N GLY A 35 -6.27 -11.10 -18.58
CA GLY A 35 -6.47 -10.49 -19.89
C GLY A 35 -5.40 -9.44 -20.22
N ALA A 36 -4.71 -9.62 -21.35
CA ALA A 36 -3.78 -8.63 -21.90
C ALA A 36 -4.42 -7.23 -22.02
N GLY A 37 -5.74 -7.17 -22.22
CA GLY A 37 -6.50 -5.92 -22.22
C GLY A 37 -6.46 -5.13 -20.90
N ARG A 38 -6.42 -5.80 -19.74
CA ARG A 38 -6.37 -5.12 -18.43
C ARG A 38 -5.01 -4.49 -18.17
N LEU A 39 -3.93 -5.14 -18.61
CA LEU A 39 -2.57 -4.57 -18.53
C LEU A 39 -2.41 -3.36 -19.44
N VAL A 40 -2.96 -3.43 -20.66
CA VAL A 40 -2.95 -2.30 -21.61
C VAL A 40 -3.81 -1.14 -21.09
N ALA A 41 -4.97 -1.41 -20.48
CA ALA A 41 -5.81 -0.37 -19.90
C ALA A 41 -5.14 0.34 -18.71
N VAL A 42 -4.45 -0.41 -17.84
CA VAL A 42 -3.71 0.16 -16.71
C VAL A 42 -2.52 1.00 -17.19
N SER A 43 -1.75 0.51 -18.16
CA SER A 43 -0.61 1.27 -18.68
C SER A 43 -1.03 2.58 -19.36
N LEU A 44 -2.11 2.56 -20.15
CA LEU A 44 -2.68 3.77 -20.75
C LEU A 44 -3.20 4.75 -19.69
N SER A 45 -3.84 4.25 -18.63
CA SER A 45 -4.35 5.09 -17.54
C SER A 45 -3.21 5.78 -16.78
N VAL A 46 -2.11 5.07 -16.48
CA VAL A 46 -0.93 5.64 -15.82
C VAL A 46 -0.28 6.73 -16.68
N LEU A 47 -0.15 6.50 -17.99
CA LEU A 47 0.39 7.50 -18.91
C LEU A 47 -0.49 8.76 -18.99
N ALA A 48 -1.82 8.59 -19.01
CA ALA A 48 -2.76 9.71 -19.04
C ALA A 48 -2.68 10.55 -17.76
N ILE A 49 -2.62 9.91 -16.59
CA ILE A 49 -2.50 10.60 -15.30
C ILE A 49 -1.15 11.32 -15.19
N GLY A 50 -0.05 10.67 -15.61
CA GLY A 50 1.29 11.28 -15.59
C GLY A 50 1.39 12.50 -16.52
N ALA A 51 0.85 12.39 -17.73
CA ALA A 51 0.81 13.50 -18.68
C ALA A 51 -0.10 14.65 -18.19
N GLY A 52 -1.26 14.33 -17.64
CA GLY A 52 -2.19 15.32 -17.06
C GLY A 52 -1.58 16.04 -15.87
N GLY A 53 -0.95 15.30 -14.95
CA GLY A 53 -0.22 15.87 -13.82
C GLY A 53 0.92 16.77 -14.29
N TYR A 54 1.77 16.30 -15.21
CA TYR A 54 2.86 17.10 -15.78
C TYR A 54 2.36 18.38 -16.46
N TRP A 55 1.23 18.32 -17.15
CA TRP A 55 0.62 19.47 -17.79
C TRP A 55 0.10 20.49 -16.76
N LEU A 56 -0.45 20.02 -15.64
CA LEU A 56 -0.94 20.88 -14.55
C LEU A 56 0.19 21.52 -13.73
N LEU A 57 1.33 20.82 -13.61
CA LEU A 57 2.53 21.27 -12.88
C LEU A 57 3.43 22.21 -13.69
N ARG A 58 3.17 22.38 -15.00
CA ARG A 58 3.83 23.42 -15.79
C ARG A 58 3.31 24.79 -15.36
N ALA A 59 4.08 25.47 -14.52
CA ALA A 59 3.79 26.83 -14.10
C ALA A 59 3.65 27.77 -15.32
N PRO A 60 2.58 28.60 -15.39
CA PRO A 60 2.47 29.62 -16.43
C PRO A 60 3.63 30.61 -16.33
N ALA A 61 4.06 31.16 -17.48
CA ALA A 61 5.18 32.11 -17.56
C ALA A 61 4.99 33.26 -16.56
N GLU A 62 6.03 33.52 -15.76
CA GLU A 62 6.06 34.51 -14.68
C GLU A 62 5.43 35.85 -15.14
N PRO A 63 4.45 36.40 -14.39
CA PRO A 63 3.79 37.63 -14.75
C PRO A 63 4.78 38.82 -14.73
N ILE A 64 4.72 39.65 -15.76
CA ILE A 64 5.49 40.88 -16.00
C ILE A 64 5.43 41.96 -14.88
N GLU A 65 4.76 41.67 -13.76
CA GLU A 65 4.57 42.60 -12.65
C GLU A 65 5.81 42.73 -11.74
N SER A 66 6.83 41.87 -11.89
CA SER A 66 8.11 42.01 -11.18
C SER A 66 9.01 43.14 -11.71
N SER A 67 8.62 43.82 -12.80
CA SER A 67 9.44 44.81 -13.51
C SER A 67 9.02 46.27 -13.29
N LEU A 68 8.15 46.58 -12.31
CA LEU A 68 7.80 47.98 -12.03
C LEU A 68 8.62 48.52 -10.84
N PRO A 69 9.40 49.59 -11.03
CA PRO A 69 10.15 50.22 -9.94
C PRO A 69 9.16 50.88 -8.96
N ARG A 70 9.13 50.39 -7.72
CA ARG A 70 8.37 51.01 -6.63
C ARG A 70 8.98 52.39 -6.31
N ALA A 71 8.18 53.45 -6.46
CA ALA A 71 8.56 54.80 -6.06
C ALA A 71 8.76 54.86 -4.54
N THR A 72 9.99 55.16 -4.11
CA THR A 72 10.37 55.37 -2.72
C THR A 72 9.97 56.77 -2.29
N THR A 73 8.92 56.91 -1.48
CA THR A 73 8.59 58.17 -0.83
C THR A 73 9.52 58.39 0.36
N THR A 74 10.55 59.23 0.15
CA THR A 74 11.42 59.76 1.19
C THR A 74 10.60 60.49 2.25
N THR A 75 10.57 59.97 3.48
CA THR A 75 10.15 60.72 4.67
C THR A 75 11.36 60.80 5.60
N GLY A 76 11.85 62.02 5.82
CA GLY A 76 13.03 62.33 6.64
C GLY A 76 12.82 62.11 8.15
N PRO A 77 13.90 62.19 8.93
CA PRO A 77 13.97 61.64 10.29
C PRO A 77 13.46 62.62 11.36
N SER A 78 12.78 62.11 12.38
CA SER A 78 12.55 62.84 13.63
C SER A 78 12.73 61.91 14.84
N THR A 79 13.92 62.02 15.43
CA THR A 79 14.26 62.06 16.87
C THR A 79 13.54 61.14 17.87
N ALA A 80 14.31 60.12 18.30
CA ALA A 80 14.62 59.65 19.67
C ALA A 80 13.53 59.54 20.78
N GLY A 81 13.36 58.29 21.26
CA GLY A 81 12.91 57.94 22.63
C GLY A 81 12.98 56.41 22.87
N PRO A 82 13.68 55.90 23.92
CA PRO A 82 13.82 54.46 24.23
C PRO A 82 12.63 53.88 25.04
N PRO A 83 12.52 52.54 25.19
CA PRO A 83 11.25 51.79 25.16
C PRO A 83 10.60 51.62 26.54
N SER A 84 9.26 51.58 26.57
CA SER A 84 8.48 51.14 27.73
C SER A 84 7.74 49.85 27.38
N GLU A 85 8.03 48.82 28.16
CA GLU A 85 7.51 47.47 28.11
C GLU A 85 5.97 47.44 28.05
N ALA A 86 5.44 46.81 27.01
CA ALA A 86 4.09 46.27 26.96
C ALA A 86 4.20 44.79 26.62
N ALA A 87 4.46 43.96 27.64
CA ALA A 87 4.36 42.51 27.51
C ALA A 87 2.88 42.14 27.56
N ALA A 88 2.35 41.90 26.36
CA ALA A 88 0.99 41.50 26.09
C ALA A 88 0.66 40.14 26.75
N THR A 89 -0.55 40.08 27.30
CA THR A 89 -1.33 38.89 27.62
C THR A 89 -1.20 37.81 26.54
N VAL A 90 -0.47 36.74 26.85
CA VAL A 90 -0.55 35.48 26.11
C VAL A 90 -1.74 34.70 26.68
N THR A 91 -2.93 34.98 26.15
CA THR A 91 -4.05 34.04 26.28
C THR A 91 -4.14 33.30 24.97
N SER A 92 -3.62 32.07 25.00
CA SER A 92 -3.68 31.06 23.96
C SER A 92 -5.05 31.02 23.27
N PRO A 93 -5.13 30.93 21.92
CA PRO A 93 -6.36 30.51 21.28
C PRO A 93 -6.72 29.09 21.80
N PRO A 94 -8.02 28.76 21.91
CA PRO A 94 -8.45 27.43 22.31
C PRO A 94 -7.90 26.39 21.33
N PRO A 95 -7.61 25.14 21.76
CA PRO A 95 -7.25 24.10 20.81
C PRO A 95 -8.44 23.92 19.87
N THR A 96 -8.28 24.33 18.62
CA THR A 96 -9.12 23.87 17.53
C THR A 96 -9.01 22.36 17.54
N SER A 97 -10.01 21.70 18.10
CA SER A 97 -10.18 20.25 17.98
C SER A 97 -10.26 19.98 16.49
N ALA A 98 -9.14 19.58 15.89
CA ALA A 98 -9.11 19.10 14.53
C ALA A 98 -10.08 17.91 14.51
N ALA A 99 -11.28 18.14 13.96
CA ALA A 99 -12.24 17.08 13.72
C ALA A 99 -11.57 16.15 12.69
N SER A 100 -10.92 15.10 13.18
CA SER A 100 -10.31 14.11 12.31
C SER A 100 -11.41 13.48 11.45
N ALA A 101 -11.15 13.37 10.14
CA ALA A 101 -12.10 12.81 9.20
C ALA A 101 -12.35 11.31 9.50
N PRO A 102 -13.55 10.79 9.23
CA PRO A 102 -13.80 9.35 9.32
C PRO A 102 -12.90 8.61 8.33
N ILE A 103 -12.50 7.39 8.70
CA ILE A 103 -11.62 6.53 7.90
C ILE A 103 -12.43 5.40 7.26
N VAL A 104 -12.02 4.97 6.08
CA VAL A 104 -12.64 3.87 5.33
C VAL A 104 -11.69 2.68 5.29
N VAL A 105 -12.14 1.53 5.78
CA VAL A 105 -11.33 0.30 5.85
C VAL A 105 -12.04 -0.87 5.21
N HIS A 106 -11.26 -1.76 4.61
CA HIS A 106 -11.76 -3.00 4.01
C HIS A 106 -11.55 -4.18 4.96
N VAL A 107 -12.62 -4.87 5.33
CA VAL A 107 -12.58 -6.09 6.16
C VAL A 107 -12.85 -7.31 5.28
N ALA A 108 -11.95 -8.29 5.33
CA ALA A 108 -12.01 -9.52 4.54
C ALA A 108 -11.66 -10.74 5.41
N GLY A 109 -11.97 -11.94 4.90
CA GLY A 109 -11.70 -13.20 5.59
C GLY A 109 -12.90 -13.67 6.40
N HIS A 110 -12.63 -14.36 7.50
CA HIS A 110 -13.62 -15.03 8.33
C HIS A 110 -14.29 -14.04 9.32
N VAL A 111 -15.22 -13.27 8.80
CA VAL A 111 -16.10 -12.36 9.55
C VAL A 111 -17.52 -12.51 9.03
N VAL A 112 -18.52 -12.15 9.85
CA VAL A 112 -19.94 -12.34 9.51
C VAL A 112 -20.32 -11.64 8.20
N ALA A 113 -19.86 -10.40 8.01
CA ALA A 113 -20.08 -9.63 6.80
C ALA A 113 -18.76 -9.00 6.31
N PRO A 114 -18.05 -9.59 5.33
CA PRO A 114 -16.90 -8.95 4.72
C PRO A 114 -17.36 -7.77 3.83
N GLY A 115 -16.59 -6.69 3.82
CA GLY A 115 -17.01 -5.46 3.15
C GLY A 115 -16.10 -4.26 3.39
N VAL A 116 -16.63 -3.07 3.10
CA VAL A 116 -15.95 -1.80 3.34
C VAL A 116 -16.75 -1.02 4.37
N TYR A 117 -16.08 -0.53 5.41
CA TYR A 117 -16.69 0.11 6.57
C TYR A 117 -16.09 1.49 6.81
N THR A 118 -16.94 2.43 7.17
CA THR A 118 -16.53 3.77 7.60
C THR A 118 -16.51 3.79 9.12
N LEU A 119 -15.35 4.14 9.70
CA LEU A 119 -15.10 4.16 11.14
C LEU A 119 -14.70 5.56 11.59
N GLU A 120 -14.80 5.78 12.90
CA GLU A 120 -14.31 7.01 13.52
C GLU A 120 -12.77 7.10 13.44
N PRO A 121 -12.22 8.32 13.38
CA PRO A 121 -10.78 8.52 13.41
C PRO A 121 -10.16 7.92 14.68
N GLY A 122 -9.06 7.18 14.51
CA GLY A 122 -8.38 6.50 15.62
C GLY A 122 -8.98 5.15 16.00
N ALA A 123 -9.94 4.64 15.22
CA ALA A 123 -10.44 3.28 15.34
C ALA A 123 -9.30 2.25 15.20
N ARG A 124 -9.49 1.10 15.84
CA ARG A 124 -8.56 -0.03 15.82
C ARG A 124 -9.14 -1.22 15.05
N VAL A 125 -8.32 -2.22 14.80
CA VAL A 125 -8.71 -3.47 14.13
C VAL A 125 -9.95 -4.11 14.78
N VAL A 126 -10.06 -4.10 16.11
CA VAL A 126 -11.24 -4.60 16.84
C VAL A 126 -12.53 -3.89 16.44
N ASP A 127 -12.49 -2.58 16.21
CA ASP A 127 -13.66 -1.78 15.85
C ASP A 127 -14.12 -2.11 14.42
N ALA A 128 -13.16 -2.36 13.51
CA ALA A 128 -13.45 -2.81 12.15
C ALA A 128 -14.08 -4.21 12.12
N VAL A 129 -13.55 -5.15 12.91
CA VAL A 129 -14.10 -6.51 13.00
C VAL A 129 -15.49 -6.48 13.64
N ALA A 130 -15.72 -5.64 14.64
CA ALA A 130 -17.04 -5.44 15.24
C ALA A 130 -18.04 -4.84 14.23
N ALA A 131 -17.63 -3.86 13.43
CA ALA A 131 -18.45 -3.28 12.36
C ALA A 131 -18.83 -4.30 11.28
N ALA A 132 -17.95 -5.29 11.03
CA ALA A 132 -18.21 -6.43 10.17
C ALA A 132 -19.12 -7.51 10.79
N GLY A 133 -19.66 -7.28 12.00
CA GLY A 133 -20.53 -8.22 12.71
C GLY A 133 -19.78 -9.21 13.61
N GLY A 134 -18.46 -9.05 13.76
CA GLY A 134 -17.61 -9.92 14.56
C GLY A 134 -16.95 -11.05 13.76
N PRO A 135 -16.01 -11.78 14.41
CA PRO A 135 -15.40 -12.98 13.84
C PRO A 135 -16.45 -14.10 13.68
N ASP A 136 -16.32 -14.89 12.62
CA ASP A 136 -17.13 -16.11 12.40
C ASP A 136 -16.67 -17.28 13.31
N ASP A 137 -17.36 -18.43 13.29
CA ASP A 137 -17.08 -19.58 14.15
C ASP A 137 -15.69 -20.21 13.94
N VAL A 138 -15.20 -20.15 12.70
CA VAL A 138 -13.88 -20.61 12.25
C VAL A 138 -12.80 -19.52 12.30
N ALA A 139 -13.14 -18.30 12.71
CA ALA A 139 -12.22 -17.17 12.63
C ALA A 139 -11.20 -17.16 13.78
N ARG A 140 -9.91 -16.97 13.43
CA ARG A 140 -8.82 -16.86 14.40
C ARG A 140 -8.46 -15.39 14.66
N ALA A 141 -9.37 -14.66 15.31
CA ALA A 141 -9.15 -13.24 15.64
C ALA A 141 -7.91 -13.00 16.52
N ASP A 142 -7.50 -13.99 17.32
CA ASP A 142 -6.27 -13.94 18.13
C ASP A 142 -4.98 -13.98 17.29
N ALA A 143 -5.09 -14.31 15.99
CA ALA A 143 -3.97 -14.35 15.06
C ALA A 143 -3.55 -12.96 14.57
N ILE A 144 -4.42 -11.95 14.74
CA ILE A 144 -4.21 -10.58 14.29
C ILE A 144 -4.13 -9.63 15.47
N ASN A 145 -3.41 -8.52 15.30
CA ASN A 145 -3.32 -7.51 16.36
C ASN A 145 -4.60 -6.67 16.41
N LEU A 146 -5.57 -7.10 17.22
CA LEU A 146 -6.85 -6.41 17.40
C LEU A 146 -6.69 -4.97 17.94
N ALA A 147 -5.58 -4.67 18.60
CA ALA A 147 -5.28 -3.35 19.12
C ALA A 147 -4.55 -2.45 18.11
N GLU A 148 -4.24 -2.91 16.90
CA GLU A 148 -3.54 -2.10 15.91
C GLU A 148 -4.42 -0.89 15.48
N PRO A 149 -3.87 0.33 15.48
CA PRO A 149 -4.60 1.50 14.99
C PRO A 149 -4.77 1.43 13.48
N LEU A 150 -5.94 1.84 13.01
CA LEU A 150 -6.28 1.85 11.59
C LEU A 150 -6.15 3.24 10.99
N HIS A 151 -5.78 3.27 9.72
CA HIS A 151 -5.73 4.44 8.85
C HIS A 151 -6.70 4.28 7.68
N ASP A 152 -7.01 5.38 7.02
CA ASP A 152 -7.85 5.38 5.83
C ASP A 152 -7.22 4.55 4.70
N GLY A 153 -8.00 3.66 4.11
CA GLY A 153 -7.58 2.74 3.07
C GLY A 153 -6.99 1.42 3.55
N ASP A 154 -6.88 1.20 4.87
CA ASP A 154 -6.32 -0.05 5.41
C ASP A 154 -7.21 -1.26 5.10
N ARG A 155 -6.57 -2.42 4.94
CA ARG A 155 -7.21 -3.72 4.74
C ARG A 155 -6.94 -4.62 5.94
N VAL A 156 -8.01 -5.04 6.61
CA VAL A 156 -7.99 -6.02 7.69
C VAL A 156 -8.40 -7.38 7.12
N TYR A 157 -7.56 -8.39 7.30
CA TYR A 157 -7.87 -9.77 6.93
C TYR A 157 -7.91 -10.65 8.18
N VAL A 158 -9.03 -11.34 8.38
CA VAL A 158 -9.22 -12.27 9.50
C VAL A 158 -9.00 -13.70 8.99
N PRO A 159 -7.91 -14.39 9.42
CA PRO A 159 -7.64 -15.75 9.00
C PRO A 159 -8.59 -16.77 9.65
N GLY A 160 -8.77 -17.91 8.98
CA GLY A 160 -9.45 -19.08 9.53
C GLY A 160 -8.57 -19.89 10.48
N ASP A 161 -9.13 -20.91 11.10
CA ASP A 161 -8.45 -21.87 11.97
C ASP A 161 -7.49 -22.81 11.21
N ASP A 162 -7.70 -22.99 9.91
CA ASP A 162 -6.84 -23.78 9.01
C ASP A 162 -5.74 -22.95 8.32
N GLU A 163 -5.77 -21.61 8.43
CA GLU A 163 -4.82 -20.69 7.82
C GLU A 163 -3.83 -20.15 8.86
N ALA A 164 -2.55 -20.49 8.72
CA ALA A 164 -1.51 -19.95 9.59
C ALA A 164 -1.33 -18.43 9.34
N PRO A 165 -1.11 -17.61 10.40
CA PRO A 165 -0.90 -16.19 10.20
C PRO A 165 0.35 -15.97 9.34
N GLU A 166 0.20 -15.33 8.18
CA GLU A 166 1.33 -14.73 7.45
C GLU A 166 1.88 -13.59 8.32
N VAL A 167 2.72 -13.95 9.29
CA VAL A 167 3.58 -12.99 9.97
C VAL A 167 4.39 -12.34 8.87
N ALA A 168 4.19 -11.03 8.67
CA ALA A 168 4.94 -10.22 7.74
C ALA A 168 6.44 -10.38 8.03
N ALA A 169 7.07 -11.35 7.38
CA ALA A 169 8.50 -11.57 7.42
C ALA A 169 9.11 -10.39 6.67
N GLY A 170 9.64 -9.46 7.47
CA GLY A 170 10.34 -8.28 7.01
C GLY A 170 11.34 -8.63 5.90
N VAL A 171 11.42 -7.70 4.96
CA VAL A 171 12.42 -7.61 3.90
C VAL A 171 13.76 -8.20 4.34
N THR A 172 14.13 -9.36 3.80
CA THR A 172 15.54 -9.75 3.82
C THR A 172 16.21 -8.89 2.76
N PRO A 173 17.11 -7.94 3.09
CA PRO A 173 17.90 -7.31 2.06
C PRO A 173 18.77 -8.43 1.47
N VAL A 174 18.53 -8.78 0.21
CA VAL A 174 19.51 -9.53 -0.57
C VAL A 174 20.74 -8.63 -0.63
N GLN A 175 21.69 -8.95 0.24
CA GLN A 175 23.04 -8.40 0.20
C GLN A 175 23.56 -8.73 -1.20
N ALA A 176 23.67 -7.69 -2.03
CA ALA A 176 24.30 -7.77 -3.33
C ALA A 176 25.75 -8.18 -3.10
N ALA A 177 26.03 -9.47 -3.21
CA ALA A 177 27.38 -9.98 -3.33
C ALA A 177 27.92 -9.52 -4.69
N SER A 178 28.52 -8.33 -4.66
CA SER A 178 29.48 -7.85 -5.63
C SER A 178 30.66 -8.83 -5.69
N ALA A 179 30.58 -9.80 -6.59
CA ALA A 179 31.76 -10.50 -7.09
C ALA A 179 32.29 -9.70 -8.29
N GLY A 180 33.05 -8.66 -7.96
CA GLY A 180 34.01 -8.09 -8.90
C GLY A 180 35.29 -8.92 -8.87
N GLY A 181 35.92 -9.09 -10.04
CA GLY A 181 37.34 -9.41 -10.15
C GLY A 181 37.67 -10.69 -10.90
N ASP A 182 37.76 -10.59 -12.23
CA ASP A 182 38.92 -11.11 -12.97
C ASP A 182 40.21 -10.66 -12.27
N PRO A 183 41.21 -11.53 -12.06
CA PRO A 183 42.22 -11.75 -13.12
C PRO A 183 42.87 -13.15 -13.15
N GLU A 184 43.08 -13.72 -14.33
CA GLU A 184 44.42 -14.09 -14.87
C GLU A 184 44.34 -14.37 -16.38
#